data_AF-A0A3B4CGA4-F1
#
_entry.id   AF-A0A3B4CGA4-F1
#
_cell.length_a   1.000
_cell.length_b   1.000
_cell.length_c   1.000
_cell.angle_alpha   90.00
_cell.angle_beta   90.00
_cell.angle_gamma   90.00
#
_symmetry.space_group_name_H-M   'P 1'
#
loop_
_entity.id
_entity.type
_entity.pdbx_description
1 polymer ?
#
loop_
_entity_poly.entity_id
_entity_poly.type
_entity_poly.pdbx_seq_one_letter_code
_entity_poly.pdbx_strand_id
1 'polypeptide(L)'
;TLFQCLFDLGYPMPPNITVSKIIYSSRQRTDVNMEWLIQTDGDLTGFFIEYQKLSVPVGKISKPYIVLSDPSPVEGTSVWMRCGLENGTEPINYIWEQEGHSGVVTTIAESNRSVINITWVTRNHTGLYRCLVRNEVNQQRSDRILLDVICECLIHGPDVPHIDVTPYLVTEGGFLAIEKGNVSLMCQASSNPPSQYDWFFNNSRINSGPQLSISKILRTQTGHYTCLVQNTFLNTRSTKSIALTVYCEYFHTPLH
;
A
#
# COMPACT_ATOMS: atom_id res chain seq x y z
N THR A 1 -23.62 16.53 -26.62
CA THR A 1 -24.09 15.70 -27.74
C THR A 1 -24.49 16.62 -28.87
N LEU A 2 -23.71 16.63 -29.95
CA LEU A 2 -24.12 17.29 -31.18
C LEU A 2 -25.09 16.35 -31.91
N PHE A 3 -26.26 16.87 -32.27
CA PHE A 3 -27.28 16.14 -33.00
C PHE A 3 -27.43 16.78 -34.37
N GLN A 4 -27.45 15.96 -35.42
CA GLN A 4 -27.70 16.41 -36.79
C GLN A 4 -28.99 15.72 -37.26
N CYS A 5 -29.97 16.51 -37.69
CA CYS A 5 -31.15 15.98 -38.36
C CYS A 5 -30.86 15.96 -39.86
N LEU A 6 -30.97 14.78 -40.48
CA LEU A 6 -30.93 14.62 -41.94
C LEU A 6 -32.37 14.53 -42.43
N PHE A 7 -32.65 15.26 -43.51
CA PHE A 7 -33.93 15.19 -44.21
C PHE A 7 -33.72 14.36 -45.46
N ASP A 8 -34.40 13.22 -45.55
CA ASP A 8 -34.39 12.39 -46.76
C ASP A 8 -35.66 12.68 -47.58
N LEU A 9 -35.48 12.97 -48.86
CA LEU A 9 -36.55 13.36 -49.80
C LEU A 9 -37.08 12.09 -50.48
N GLY A 10 -38.28 11.64 -50.08
CA GLY A 10 -38.99 10.59 -50.80
C GLY A 10 -39.47 11.06 -52.18
N TYR A 11 -39.44 10.16 -53.17
CA TYR A 11 -39.96 10.41 -54.51
C TYR A 11 -41.49 10.17 -54.54
N PRO A 12 -42.30 10.97 -55.26
CA PRO A 12 -41.94 12.14 -56.05
C PRO A 12 -41.62 13.39 -55.21
N MET A 13 -40.72 14.24 -55.72
CA MET A 13 -40.28 15.46 -55.05
C MET A 13 -41.45 16.44 -54.85
N PRO A 14 -41.76 16.89 -53.63
CA PRO A 14 -42.94 17.73 -53.37
C PRO A 14 -42.81 19.13 -54.02
N PRO A 15 -43.91 19.70 -54.55
CA PRO A 15 -43.91 21.10 -54.97
C PRO A 15 -43.82 22.03 -53.75
N ASN A 16 -42.80 22.90 -53.73
CA ASN A 16 -42.55 24.00 -52.78
C ASN A 16 -43.26 23.90 -51.42
N ILE A 17 -42.77 23.02 -50.55
CA ILE A 17 -43.16 23.00 -49.13
C ILE A 17 -42.04 23.67 -48.32
N THR A 18 -42.35 24.78 -47.66
CA THR A 18 -41.46 25.43 -46.69
C THR A 18 -41.88 25.07 -45.27
N VAL A 19 -41.00 24.39 -44.53
CA VAL A 19 -41.20 24.10 -43.10
C VAL A 19 -41.08 25.42 -42.32
N SER A 20 -42.21 25.92 -41.81
CA SER A 20 -42.28 27.23 -41.15
C SER A 20 -41.87 27.20 -39.68
N LYS A 21 -42.11 26.09 -38.97
CA LYS A 21 -41.84 26.00 -37.53
C LYS A 21 -41.72 24.55 -37.06
N ILE A 22 -40.67 24.28 -36.27
CA ILE A 22 -40.50 23.02 -35.54
C ILE A 22 -40.57 23.36 -34.05
N ILE A 23 -41.48 22.73 -33.31
CA ILE A 23 -41.67 22.96 -31.87
C ILE A 23 -41.38 21.65 -31.14
N TYR A 24 -40.40 21.68 -30.23
CA TYR A 24 -40.13 20.57 -29.33
C TYR A 24 -41.11 20.62 -28.16
N SER A 25 -41.88 19.55 -27.94
CA SER A 25 -42.90 19.50 -26.86
C SER A 25 -42.33 19.06 -25.50
N SER A 26 -41.09 18.53 -25.47
CA SER A 26 -40.46 17.97 -24.27
C SER A 26 -39.12 18.64 -23.94
N ARG A 27 -38.84 18.81 -22.63
CA ARG A 27 -37.52 19.23 -22.11
C ARG A 27 -36.40 18.27 -22.49
N GLN A 28 -36.72 17.02 -22.88
CA GLN A 28 -35.76 16.03 -23.37
C GLN A 28 -35.60 16.02 -24.90
N ARG A 29 -36.22 16.94 -25.65
CA ARG A 29 -36.16 17.00 -27.14
C ARG A 29 -36.37 15.64 -27.81
N THR A 30 -37.24 14.80 -27.26
CA THR A 30 -37.55 13.44 -27.76
C THR A 30 -38.77 13.39 -28.67
N ASP A 31 -39.65 14.38 -28.57
CA ASP A 31 -40.95 14.40 -29.24
C ASP A 31 -41.06 15.66 -30.11
N VAL A 32 -41.26 15.45 -31.40
CA VAL A 32 -41.46 16.50 -32.40
C VAL A 32 -42.90 16.41 -32.88
N ASN A 33 -43.68 17.46 -32.63
CA ASN A 33 -45.04 17.56 -33.16
C ASN A 33 -44.98 18.38 -34.46
N MET A 34 -45.48 17.82 -35.57
CA MET A 34 -45.51 18.48 -36.86
C MET A 34 -46.96 18.74 -37.28
N GLU A 35 -47.26 19.98 -37.65
CA GLU A 35 -48.54 20.37 -38.24
C GLU A 35 -48.34 20.65 -39.74
N TRP A 36 -49.24 20.12 -40.57
CA TRP A 36 -49.17 20.24 -42.04
C TRP A 36 -50.41 20.98 -42.55
N LEU A 37 -50.24 21.82 -43.58
CA LEU A 37 -51.33 22.45 -44.33
C LEU A 37 -51.21 22.00 -45.79
N ILE A 38 -52.21 21.29 -46.30
CA ILE A 38 -52.25 20.77 -47.67
C ILE A 38 -52.86 21.85 -48.57
N GLN A 39 -52.18 22.28 -49.63
CA GLN A 39 -52.70 23.34 -50.51
C GLN A 39 -53.40 22.86 -51.79
N THR A 40 -53.29 21.59 -52.22
CA THR A 40 -54.11 21.01 -53.31
C THR A 40 -54.12 19.48 -53.29
N ASP A 41 -55.12 18.92 -53.98
CA ASP A 41 -55.64 17.55 -53.94
C ASP A 41 -54.62 16.43 -54.26
N GLY A 42 -54.61 15.41 -53.40
CA GLY A 42 -54.20 14.04 -53.69
C GLY A 42 -52.76 13.76 -54.11
N ASP A 43 -51.80 13.81 -53.18
CA ASP A 43 -50.75 12.79 -53.01
C ASP A 43 -49.90 13.13 -51.76
N LEU A 44 -49.87 12.23 -50.77
CA LEU A 44 -49.09 12.42 -49.54
C LEU A 44 -47.59 12.33 -49.85
N THR A 45 -46.90 13.47 -49.83
CA THR A 45 -45.43 13.55 -49.79
C THR A 45 -45.00 13.84 -48.36
N GLY A 46 -44.13 12.99 -47.80
CA GLY A 46 -43.71 13.05 -46.40
C GLY A 46 -42.19 13.03 -46.26
N PHE A 47 -41.72 13.53 -45.12
CA PHE A 47 -40.34 13.41 -44.68
C PHE A 47 -40.30 12.56 -43.42
N PHE A 48 -39.30 11.69 -43.29
CA PHE A 48 -39.03 11.00 -42.04
C PHE A 48 -37.81 11.64 -41.38
N ILE A 49 -37.93 11.94 -40.10
CA ILE A 49 -36.81 12.41 -39.29
C ILE A 49 -36.04 11.18 -38.86
N GLU A 50 -34.89 10.94 -39.47
CA GLU A 50 -33.99 9.88 -39.03
C GLU A 50 -33.06 10.41 -37.93
N TYR A 51 -33.13 9.78 -36.76
CA TYR A 51 -32.30 10.13 -35.61
C TYR A 51 -30.97 9.37 -35.69
N GLN A 52 -29.90 10.05 -36.12
CA GLN A 52 -28.57 9.45 -36.08
C GLN A 52 -27.80 9.91 -34.85
N LYS A 53 -27.47 8.97 -33.96
CA LYS A 53 -26.58 9.21 -32.83
C LYS A 53 -25.13 9.18 -33.32
N LEU A 54 -24.47 10.34 -33.39
CA LEU A 54 -23.03 10.43 -33.65
C LEU A 54 -22.27 9.77 -32.49
N SER A 55 -21.63 8.62 -32.74
CA SER A 55 -20.66 8.02 -31.84
C SER A 55 -19.35 8.78 -31.93
N VAL A 56 -18.83 9.27 -30.79
CA VAL A 56 -17.47 9.81 -30.73
C VAL A 56 -16.51 8.65 -30.96
N PRO A 57 -15.53 8.76 -31.88
CA PRO A 57 -14.56 7.69 -32.10
C PRO A 57 -13.80 7.42 -30.79
N VAL A 58 -13.81 6.16 -30.37
CA VAL A 58 -13.15 5.71 -29.16
C VAL A 58 -11.64 5.85 -29.34
N GLY A 59 -10.99 6.63 -28.48
CA GLY A 59 -9.55 6.84 -28.51
C GLY A 59 -8.75 5.69 -27.90
N LYS A 60 -7.48 5.57 -28.30
CA LYS A 60 -6.52 4.62 -27.69
C LYS A 60 -6.26 4.98 -26.23
N ILE A 61 -6.21 3.97 -25.37
CA ILE A 61 -5.90 4.11 -23.94
C ILE A 61 -4.38 4.24 -23.71
N SER A 62 -3.96 5.16 -22.85
CA SER A 62 -2.58 5.32 -22.37
C SER A 62 -2.20 4.26 -21.32
N LYS A 63 -0.91 4.16 -20.97
CA LYS A 63 -0.49 3.28 -19.86
C LYS A 63 -1.12 3.79 -18.54
N PRO A 64 -1.82 2.94 -17.77
CA PRO A 64 -2.40 3.35 -16.49
C PRO A 64 -1.36 3.40 -15.37
N TYR A 65 -1.66 4.18 -14.33
CA TYR A 65 -0.88 4.25 -13.08
C TYR A 65 -1.78 4.02 -11.86
N ILE A 66 -1.20 3.53 -10.77
CA ILE A 66 -1.94 3.25 -9.53
C ILE A 66 -1.59 4.30 -8.47
N VAL A 67 -2.60 4.77 -7.75
CA VAL A 67 -2.46 5.60 -6.56
C VAL A 67 -3.08 4.88 -5.37
N LEU A 68 -2.32 4.73 -4.29
CA LEU A 68 -2.76 4.17 -3.02
C LEU A 68 -3.05 5.31 -2.04
N SER A 69 -4.02 5.11 -1.15
CA SER A 69 -4.22 6.02 0.00
C SER A 69 -3.14 5.84 1.06
N ASP A 70 -2.79 4.59 1.35
CA ASP A 70 -1.73 4.22 2.28
C ASP A 70 -1.03 2.96 1.73
N PRO A 71 0.29 3.00 1.46
CA PRO A 71 1.03 1.82 1.00
C PRO A 71 1.29 0.79 2.12
N SER A 72 1.18 1.19 3.39
CA SER A 72 1.46 0.33 4.54
C SER A 72 0.38 0.41 5.62
N PRO A 73 -0.88 0.05 5.30
CA PRO A 73 -2.00 0.17 6.22
C PRO A 73 -1.91 -0.85 7.36
N VAL A 74 -2.41 -0.47 8.54
CA VAL A 74 -2.54 -1.38 9.69
C VAL A 74 -3.74 -2.33 9.48
N GLU A 75 -3.62 -3.58 9.92
CA GLU A 75 -4.70 -4.57 9.87
C GLU A 75 -5.98 -4.04 10.55
N GLY A 76 -7.15 -4.26 9.94
CA GLY A 76 -8.44 -3.73 10.40
C GLY A 76 -8.79 -2.33 9.91
N THR A 77 -7.84 -1.60 9.32
CA THR A 77 -8.12 -0.30 8.67
C THR A 77 -8.74 -0.48 7.27
N SER A 78 -9.15 0.63 6.67
CA SER A 78 -9.66 0.68 5.30
C SER A 78 -8.71 1.43 4.37
N VAL A 79 -8.41 0.86 3.20
CA VAL A 79 -7.57 1.48 2.18
C VAL A 79 -8.30 1.48 0.84
N TRP A 80 -8.07 2.50 0.03
CA TRP A 80 -8.54 2.57 -1.35
C TRP A 80 -7.36 2.68 -2.33
N MET A 81 -7.58 2.14 -3.53
CA MET A 81 -6.65 2.23 -4.66
C MET A 81 -7.38 2.79 -5.86
N ARG A 82 -6.75 3.71 -6.58
CA ARG A 82 -7.27 4.29 -7.82
C ARG A 82 -6.35 3.98 -8.99
N CYS A 83 -6.93 3.55 -10.09
CA CYS A 83 -6.26 3.38 -11.37
C CYS A 83 -6.52 4.63 -12.23
N GLY A 84 -5.48 5.43 -12.44
CA GLY A 84 -5.52 6.65 -13.23
C GLY A 84 -5.13 6.43 -14.68
N LEU A 85 -5.71 7.23 -15.58
CA LEU A 85 -5.39 7.29 -17.00
C LEU A 85 -5.13 8.74 -17.40
N GLU A 86 -4.14 8.95 -18.27
CA GLU A 86 -3.90 10.26 -18.90
C GLU A 86 -4.78 10.44 -20.13
N ASN A 87 -4.89 9.39 -20.96
CA ASN A 87 -5.73 9.38 -22.16
C ASN A 87 -6.58 8.11 -22.24
N GLY A 88 -7.85 8.27 -22.56
CA GLY A 88 -8.80 7.19 -22.78
C GLY A 88 -10.23 7.72 -22.89
N THR A 89 -11.03 7.17 -23.79
CA THR A 89 -12.45 7.55 -23.97
C THR A 89 -13.33 6.43 -23.44
N GLU A 90 -14.41 6.74 -22.73
CA GLU A 90 -15.38 5.73 -22.30
C GLU A 90 -16.04 4.99 -23.49
N PRO A 91 -16.50 3.74 -23.33
CA PRO A 91 -16.54 2.93 -22.09
C PRO A 91 -15.20 2.24 -21.78
N ILE A 92 -14.75 2.30 -20.53
CA ILE A 92 -13.50 1.68 -20.09
C ILE A 92 -13.78 0.65 -19.00
N ASN A 93 -13.22 -0.54 -19.16
CA ASN A 93 -13.29 -1.62 -18.17
C ASN A 93 -11.97 -1.69 -17.38
N TYR A 94 -12.07 -1.73 -16.05
CA TYR A 94 -10.96 -1.82 -15.12
C TYR A 94 -10.94 -3.19 -14.46
N ILE A 95 -9.81 -3.87 -14.56
CA ILE A 95 -9.55 -5.18 -13.96
C ILE A 95 -8.39 -5.02 -12.98
N TRP A 96 -8.58 -5.43 -11.74
CA TRP A 96 -7.55 -5.40 -10.71
C TRP A 96 -7.00 -6.80 -10.48
N GLU A 97 -5.69 -6.93 -10.60
CA GLU A 97 -4.94 -8.15 -10.34
C GLU A 97 -4.10 -7.98 -9.08
N GLN A 98 -4.06 -8.99 -8.23
CA GLN A 98 -3.20 -9.08 -7.05
C GLN A 98 -2.29 -10.30 -7.20
N GLU A 99 -1.00 -10.12 -6.95
CA GLU A 99 0.01 -11.17 -6.85
C GLU A 99 0.39 -11.32 -5.37
N GLY A 100 -0.11 -12.38 -4.74
CA GLY A 100 0.16 -12.66 -3.33
C GLY A 100 1.56 -13.25 -3.10
N HIS A 101 1.87 -13.60 -1.85
CA HIS A 101 3.17 -14.17 -1.46
C HIS A 101 3.51 -15.50 -2.15
N SER A 102 2.51 -16.28 -2.53
CA SER A 102 2.67 -17.53 -3.28
C SER A 102 3.05 -17.33 -4.75
N GLY A 103 3.13 -16.08 -5.23
CA GLY A 103 3.36 -15.72 -6.63
C GLY A 103 2.15 -16.00 -7.54
N VAL A 104 1.01 -16.41 -6.98
CA VAL A 104 -0.22 -16.63 -7.74
C VAL A 104 -0.89 -15.28 -7.99
N VAL A 105 -1.17 -14.98 -9.25
CA VAL A 105 -1.90 -13.79 -9.68
C VAL A 105 -3.40 -14.10 -9.70
N THR A 106 -4.19 -13.32 -8.97
CA THR A 106 -5.64 -13.44 -8.90
C THR A 106 -6.32 -12.14 -9.31
N THR A 107 -7.46 -12.24 -9.99
CA THR A 107 -8.32 -11.08 -10.28
C THR A 107 -9.22 -10.82 -9.08
N ILE A 108 -9.11 -9.62 -8.48
CA ILE A 108 -9.84 -9.25 -7.26
C ILE A 108 -11.10 -8.43 -7.55
N ALA A 109 -11.12 -7.71 -8.68
CA ALA A 109 -12.26 -6.90 -9.09
C ALA A 109 -12.23 -6.64 -10.59
N GLU A 110 -13.40 -6.65 -11.23
CA GLU A 110 -13.59 -6.22 -12.61
C GLU A 110 -14.85 -5.36 -12.68
N SER A 111 -14.71 -4.10 -13.10
CA SER A 111 -15.83 -3.16 -13.20
C SER A 111 -15.48 -1.95 -14.06
N ASN A 112 -16.47 -1.09 -14.35
CA ASN A 112 -16.25 0.23 -14.93
C ASN A 112 -15.73 1.27 -13.91
N ARG A 113 -15.51 0.90 -12.64
CA ARG A 113 -15.00 1.79 -11.60
C ARG A 113 -13.48 1.72 -11.56
N SER A 114 -12.84 2.89 -11.64
CA SER A 114 -11.40 3.03 -11.53
C SER A 114 -10.87 2.92 -10.09
N VAL A 115 -11.74 2.76 -9.09
CA VAL A 115 -11.38 2.74 -7.67
C VAL A 115 -11.89 1.46 -7.02
N ILE A 116 -11.02 0.80 -6.25
CA ILE A 116 -11.37 -0.31 -5.36
C ILE A 116 -11.15 0.10 -3.91
N ASN A 117 -12.05 -0.36 -3.03
CA ASN A 117 -11.99 -0.11 -1.60
C ASN A 117 -11.85 -1.44 -0.88
N ILE A 118 -10.85 -1.56 -0.01
CA ILE A 118 -10.68 -2.65 0.93
C ILE A 118 -11.06 -2.09 2.29
N THR A 119 -12.25 -2.42 2.79
CA THR A 119 -12.80 -1.84 4.02
C THR A 119 -12.25 -2.46 5.29
N TRP A 120 -11.80 -3.72 5.22
CA TRP A 120 -11.21 -4.45 6.32
C TRP A 120 -9.93 -5.12 5.84
N VAL A 121 -8.83 -4.41 5.98
CA VAL A 121 -7.52 -4.90 5.55
C VAL A 121 -7.07 -6.04 6.46
N THR A 122 -6.51 -7.10 5.86
CA THR A 122 -5.98 -8.29 6.55
C THR A 122 -4.63 -8.67 5.97
N ARG A 123 -3.85 -9.50 6.67
CA ARG A 123 -2.55 -10.00 6.17
C ARG A 123 -2.60 -10.66 4.78
N ASN A 124 -3.75 -11.19 4.36
CA ASN A 124 -3.91 -11.83 3.05
C ASN A 124 -3.97 -10.82 1.90
N HIS A 125 -4.17 -9.54 2.21
CA HIS A 125 -4.14 -8.46 1.22
C HIS A 125 -2.71 -7.98 0.92
N THR A 126 -1.68 -8.45 1.64
CA THR A 126 -0.29 -8.14 1.31
C THR A 126 0.09 -8.74 -0.04
N GLY A 127 0.59 -7.91 -0.95
CA GLY A 127 0.99 -8.36 -2.29
C GLY A 127 1.22 -7.23 -3.29
N LEU A 128 1.58 -7.63 -4.51
CA LEU A 128 1.80 -6.72 -5.63
C LEU A 128 0.51 -6.55 -6.43
N TYR A 129 0.04 -5.31 -6.55
CA TYR A 129 -1.19 -4.97 -7.27
C TYR A 129 -0.87 -4.42 -8.66
N ARG A 130 -1.68 -4.80 -9.64
CA ARG A 130 -1.62 -4.31 -11.03
C ARG A 130 -3.02 -4.00 -11.53
N CYS A 131 -3.16 -2.87 -12.20
CA CYS A 131 -4.40 -2.48 -12.86
C CYS A 131 -4.29 -2.76 -14.36
N LEU A 132 -5.34 -3.38 -14.89
CA LEU A 132 -5.54 -3.67 -16.29
C LEU A 132 -6.72 -2.85 -16.79
N VAL A 133 -6.51 -2.13 -17.89
CA VAL A 133 -7.53 -1.26 -18.47
C VAL A 133 -7.79 -1.69 -19.90
N ARG A 134 -9.05 -1.89 -20.26
CA ARG A 134 -9.49 -2.34 -21.59
C ARG A 134 -10.60 -1.45 -22.15
N ASN A 135 -10.53 -1.23 -23.46
CA ASN A 135 -11.60 -0.66 -24.28
C ASN A 135 -11.62 -1.39 -25.64
N GLU A 136 -12.55 -1.04 -26.51
CA GLU A 136 -12.74 -1.59 -27.87
C GLU A 136 -11.48 -1.49 -28.74
N VAL A 137 -10.61 -0.50 -28.47
CA VAL A 137 -9.41 -0.23 -29.29
C VAL A 137 -8.20 -1.00 -28.81
N ASN A 138 -7.93 -0.99 -27.50
CA ASN A 138 -6.72 -1.58 -26.94
C ASN A 138 -6.88 -1.95 -25.46
N GLN A 139 -5.85 -2.62 -24.96
CA GLN A 139 -5.68 -2.98 -23.57
C GLN A 139 -4.29 -2.54 -23.08
N GLN A 140 -4.20 -2.08 -21.84
CA GLN A 140 -2.96 -1.61 -21.20
C GLN A 140 -2.85 -2.10 -19.75
N ARG A 141 -1.61 -2.18 -19.25
CA ARG A 141 -1.25 -2.66 -17.90
C ARG A 141 -0.43 -1.61 -17.17
N SER A 142 -0.72 -1.42 -15.89
CA SER A 142 0.08 -0.57 -15.02
C SER A 142 1.36 -1.28 -14.58
N ASP A 143 2.28 -0.50 -14.03
CA ASP A 143 3.34 -1.06 -13.20
C ASP A 143 2.73 -1.69 -11.93
N ARG A 144 3.51 -2.57 -11.29
CA ARG A 144 3.11 -3.23 -10.05
C ARG A 144 3.42 -2.33 -8.86
N ILE A 145 2.54 -2.29 -7.87
CA ILE A 145 2.75 -1.57 -6.61
C ILE A 145 2.55 -2.51 -5.42
N LEU A 146 3.40 -2.41 -4.41
CA LEU A 146 3.32 -3.24 -3.21
C LEU A 146 2.37 -2.60 -2.19
N LEU A 147 1.40 -3.38 -1.71
CA LEU A 147 0.65 -3.08 -0.50
C LEU A 147 1.20 -3.97 0.62
N ASP A 148 1.78 -3.36 1.66
CA ASP A 148 2.40 -4.08 2.77
C ASP A 148 1.61 -3.88 4.07
N VAL A 149 0.73 -4.83 4.39
CA VAL A 149 -0.15 -4.72 5.55
C VAL A 149 0.62 -4.94 6.86
N ILE A 150 0.57 -3.94 7.73
CA ILE A 150 1.16 -4.01 9.08
C ILE A 150 0.18 -4.72 10.01
N CYS A 151 0.51 -5.92 10.46
CA CYS A 151 -0.30 -6.65 11.44
C CYS A 151 -0.08 -6.10 12.86
N GLU A 152 -1.14 -5.87 13.65
CA GLU A 152 -1.00 -5.50 15.06
C GLU A 152 -0.33 -6.61 15.90
N CYS A 153 -0.39 -7.88 15.47
CA CYS A 153 0.38 -8.97 16.09
C CYS A 153 1.91 -8.83 15.89
N LEU A 154 2.35 -8.02 14.91
CA LEU A 154 3.77 -7.71 14.73
C LEU A 154 4.22 -6.59 15.66
N ILE A 155 3.32 -5.80 16.25
CA ILE A 155 3.68 -4.73 17.18
C ILE A 155 3.71 -5.32 18.59
N HIS A 156 4.91 -5.55 19.10
CA HIS A 156 5.11 -6.10 20.43
C HIS A 156 6.22 -5.33 21.16
N GLY A 157 6.03 -5.18 22.46
CA GLY A 157 7.04 -4.62 23.36
C GLY A 157 8.31 -5.49 23.35
N PRO A 158 9.41 -4.98 23.90
CA PRO A 158 10.63 -5.74 23.95
C PRO A 158 10.46 -6.94 24.88
N ASP A 159 10.76 -8.13 24.37
CA ASP A 159 10.86 -9.32 25.19
C ASP A 159 11.96 -9.17 26.26
N VAL A 160 12.00 -10.09 27.22
CA VAL A 160 13.06 -10.09 28.24
C VAL A 160 14.42 -10.23 27.54
N PRO A 161 15.33 -9.24 27.68
CA PRO A 161 16.57 -9.24 26.92
C PRO A 161 17.47 -10.41 27.35
N HIS A 162 18.18 -10.96 26.38
CA HIS A 162 19.28 -11.89 26.61
C HIS A 162 20.61 -11.13 26.57
N ILE A 163 21.54 -11.46 27.48
CA ILE A 163 22.88 -10.86 27.52
C ILE A 163 23.90 -11.96 27.28
N ASP A 164 24.59 -11.87 26.14
CA ASP A 164 25.74 -12.72 25.80
C ASP A 164 27.04 -12.06 26.23
N VAL A 165 27.92 -12.83 26.88
CA VAL A 165 29.22 -12.35 27.36
C VAL A 165 30.35 -13.08 26.65
N THR A 166 31.31 -12.33 26.14
CA THR A 166 32.48 -12.85 25.42
C THR A 166 33.78 -12.27 25.99
N PRO A 167 34.78 -13.09 26.37
CA PRO A 167 34.79 -14.55 26.38
C PRO A 167 33.85 -15.15 27.46
N TYR A 168 33.31 -16.33 27.19
CA TYR A 168 32.29 -16.98 28.01
C TYR A 168 32.92 -17.87 29.09
N LEU A 169 33.04 -17.39 30.33
CA LEU A 169 33.19 -18.25 31.51
C LEU A 169 31.95 -18.07 32.40
N VAL A 170 31.21 -19.15 32.60
CA VAL A 170 29.99 -19.17 33.42
C VAL A 170 30.17 -20.06 34.63
N THR A 171 29.73 -19.56 35.78
CA THR A 171 29.65 -20.27 37.06
C THR A 171 28.23 -20.22 37.59
N GLU A 172 27.92 -20.99 38.64
CA GLU A 172 26.61 -20.96 39.31
C GLU A 172 26.22 -19.54 39.82
N GLY A 173 27.18 -18.63 39.97
CA GLY A 173 26.99 -17.25 40.44
C GLY A 173 27.01 -16.15 39.36
N GLY A 174 27.17 -16.48 38.07
CA GLY A 174 27.21 -15.50 36.97
C GLY A 174 28.42 -15.67 36.04
N PHE A 175 28.87 -14.56 35.45
CA PHE A 175 29.95 -14.53 34.47
C PHE A 175 31.30 -14.19 35.12
N LEU A 176 32.37 -14.79 34.61
CA LEU A 176 33.75 -14.52 35.03
C LEU A 176 34.55 -13.87 33.91
N ALA A 177 35.40 -12.91 34.27
CA ALA A 177 36.36 -12.29 33.36
C ALA A 177 37.76 -12.26 33.98
N ILE A 178 38.77 -12.43 33.14
CA ILE A 178 40.17 -12.33 33.55
C ILE A 178 40.57 -10.84 33.55
N GLU A 179 41.23 -10.41 34.62
CA GLU A 179 41.79 -9.08 34.77
C GLU A 179 42.74 -8.73 33.61
N LYS A 180 42.64 -7.50 33.09
CA LYS A 180 43.32 -7.03 31.86
C LYS A 180 42.85 -7.71 30.56
N GLY A 181 41.88 -8.63 30.64
CA GLY A 181 41.18 -9.17 29.48
C GLY A 181 40.23 -8.16 28.84
N ASN A 182 39.77 -8.48 27.64
CA ASN A 182 38.73 -7.73 26.95
C ASN A 182 37.41 -8.47 27.10
N VAL A 183 36.35 -7.76 27.48
CA VAL A 183 35.01 -8.30 27.66
C VAL A 183 34.05 -7.56 26.76
N SER A 184 33.22 -8.29 26.02
CA SER A 184 32.13 -7.75 25.22
C SER A 184 30.81 -8.35 25.68
N LEU A 185 29.87 -7.47 26.01
CA LEU A 185 28.52 -7.73 26.48
C LEU A 185 27.56 -7.36 25.36
N MET A 186 26.81 -8.32 24.82
CA MET A 186 25.82 -8.11 23.76
C MET A 186 24.41 -8.32 24.31
N CYS A 187 23.56 -7.31 24.19
CA CYS A 187 22.17 -7.37 24.63
C CYS A 187 21.23 -7.50 23.43
N GLN A 188 20.37 -8.52 23.45
CA GLN A 188 19.46 -8.84 22.36
C GLN A 188 18.03 -9.00 22.90
N ALA A 189 17.06 -8.33 22.27
CA ALA A 189 15.64 -8.48 22.59
C ALA A 189 14.81 -8.41 21.30
N SER A 190 13.80 -9.28 21.19
CA SER A 190 12.81 -9.18 20.11
C SER A 190 11.88 -8.02 20.40
N SER A 191 11.79 -7.07 19.47
CA SER A 191 10.85 -5.95 19.57
C SER A 191 10.58 -5.37 18.19
N ASN A 192 9.33 -4.99 17.94
CA ASN A 192 8.94 -4.30 16.73
C ASN A 192 7.91 -3.20 17.05
N PRO A 193 8.17 -1.92 16.72
CA PRO A 193 9.36 -1.37 16.08
C PRO A 193 10.68 -1.58 16.86
N PRO A 194 11.86 -1.46 16.24
CA PRO A 194 13.16 -1.68 16.90
C PRO A 194 13.32 -0.83 18.16
N SER A 195 13.75 -1.47 19.25
CA SER A 195 13.95 -0.82 20.55
C SER A 195 15.32 -0.16 20.71
N GLN A 196 15.41 0.80 21.64
CA GLN A 196 16.66 1.43 22.06
C GLN A 196 17.26 0.69 23.26
N TYR A 197 18.58 0.72 23.39
CA TYR A 197 19.35 -0.04 24.37
C TYR A 197 20.20 0.90 25.24
N ASP A 198 20.15 0.72 26.55
CA ASP A 198 20.97 1.42 27.52
C ASP A 198 21.59 0.45 28.52
N TRP A 199 22.87 0.69 28.85
CA TRP A 199 23.63 -0.11 29.79
C TRP A 199 23.85 0.62 31.10
N PHE A 200 23.65 -0.11 32.21
CA PHE A 200 23.89 0.36 33.57
C PHE A 200 24.89 -0.54 34.28
N PHE A 201 25.84 0.07 34.99
CA PHE A 201 26.73 -0.59 35.94
C PHE A 201 26.40 -0.09 37.34
N ASN A 202 26.00 -0.99 38.25
CA ASN A 202 25.56 -0.64 39.60
C ASN A 202 24.59 0.55 39.62
N ASN A 203 23.55 0.50 38.78
CA ASN A 203 22.52 1.53 38.60
C ASN A 203 22.97 2.87 37.99
N SER A 204 24.23 3.00 37.56
CA SER A 204 24.72 4.18 36.83
C SER A 204 24.81 3.88 35.34
N ARG A 205 24.24 4.75 34.50
CA ARG A 205 24.29 4.59 33.03
C ARG A 205 25.73 4.75 32.54
N ILE A 206 26.22 3.77 31.78
CA ILE A 206 27.62 3.71 31.31
C ILE A 206 27.76 3.72 29.78
N ASN A 207 26.75 3.23 29.05
CA ASN A 207 26.81 3.18 27.59
C ASN A 207 25.41 3.11 26.97
N SER A 208 25.32 3.39 25.68
CA SER A 208 24.10 3.23 24.87
C SER A 208 24.40 2.43 23.61
N GLY A 209 23.47 1.57 23.23
CA GLY A 209 23.61 0.65 22.11
C GLY A 209 23.59 -0.83 22.52
N PRO A 210 23.44 -1.74 21.55
CA PRO A 210 23.24 -3.16 21.82
C PRO A 210 24.49 -3.84 22.38
N GLN A 211 25.68 -3.30 22.10
CA GLN A 211 26.96 -3.87 22.54
C GLN A 211 27.70 -2.93 23.49
N LEU A 212 28.22 -3.49 24.58
CA LEU A 212 29.12 -2.84 25.52
C LEU A 212 30.48 -3.56 25.50
N SER A 213 31.51 -2.84 25.07
CA SER A 213 32.88 -3.35 24.97
C SER A 213 33.77 -2.72 26.03
N ILE A 214 34.39 -3.54 26.88
CA ILE A 214 35.29 -3.13 27.96
C ILE A 214 36.66 -3.71 27.68
N SER A 215 37.62 -2.85 27.32
CA SER A 215 39.02 -3.25 27.12
C SER A 215 39.79 -3.20 28.43
N LYS A 216 40.68 -4.17 28.68
CA LYS A 216 41.53 -4.24 29.87
C LYS A 216 40.74 -4.09 31.18
N ILE A 217 39.77 -4.97 31.39
CA ILE A 217 38.85 -4.91 32.54
C ILE A 217 39.61 -4.99 33.88
N LEU A 218 39.21 -4.16 34.85
CA LEU A 218 39.79 -4.07 36.18
C LEU A 218 38.91 -4.75 37.23
N ARG A 219 39.49 -5.17 38.36
CA ARG A 219 38.74 -5.78 39.47
C ARG A 219 37.65 -4.88 40.05
N THR A 220 37.85 -3.56 40.00
CA THR A 220 36.86 -2.55 40.44
C THR A 220 35.59 -2.52 39.58
N GLN A 221 35.63 -3.13 38.41
CA GLN A 221 34.48 -3.27 37.49
C GLN A 221 33.68 -4.56 37.75
N THR A 222 33.96 -5.26 38.85
CA THR A 222 33.12 -6.34 39.37
C THR A 222 31.81 -5.77 39.90
N GLY A 223 30.68 -6.32 39.44
CA GLY A 223 29.36 -5.83 39.86
C GLY A 223 28.24 -6.28 38.95
N HIS A 224 27.11 -5.58 39.04
CA HIS A 224 25.91 -5.86 38.26
C HIS A 224 25.83 -5.00 37.00
N TYR A 225 25.73 -5.67 35.86
CA TYR A 225 25.51 -5.05 34.56
C TYR A 225 24.06 -5.28 34.15
N THR A 226 23.33 -4.20 33.93
CA THR A 226 21.92 -4.23 33.55
C THR A 226 21.75 -3.63 32.16
N CYS A 227 21.14 -4.39 31.26
CA CYS A 227 20.67 -3.89 29.98
C CYS A 227 19.19 -3.49 30.11
N LEU A 228 18.88 -2.25 29.74
CA LEU A 228 17.53 -1.71 29.60
C LEU A 228 17.20 -1.61 28.11
N VAL A 229 16.08 -2.20 27.72
CA VAL A 229 15.55 -2.13 26.37
C VAL A 229 14.22 -1.38 26.41
N GLN A 230 14.10 -0.33 25.60
CA GLN A 230 12.92 0.54 25.59
C GLN A 230 12.34 0.67 24.17
N ASN A 231 11.05 0.39 24.05
CA ASN A 231 10.29 0.63 22.84
C ASN A 231 9.49 1.94 23.00
N THR A 232 9.89 2.97 22.26
CA THR A 232 9.27 4.31 22.34
C THR A 232 7.88 4.37 21.70
N PHE A 233 7.54 3.44 20.81
CA PHE A 233 6.24 3.41 20.14
C PHE A 233 5.13 2.90 21.07
N LEU A 234 5.40 1.82 21.80
CA LEU A 234 4.46 1.24 22.78
C LEU A 234 4.64 1.79 24.20
N ASN A 235 5.68 2.61 24.43
CA ASN A 235 6.11 3.06 25.76
C ASN A 235 6.33 1.89 26.75
N THR A 236 6.84 0.77 26.24
CA THR A 236 7.15 -0.44 27.01
C THR A 236 8.65 -0.58 27.23
N ARG A 237 9.04 -1.21 28.34
CA ARG A 237 10.43 -1.42 28.71
C ARG A 237 10.66 -2.81 29.29
N SER A 238 11.79 -3.40 28.97
CA SER A 238 12.26 -4.67 29.54
C SER A 238 13.71 -4.53 30.00
N THR A 239 14.09 -5.29 31.02
CA THR A 239 15.45 -5.22 31.59
C THR A 239 15.98 -6.60 31.91
N LYS A 240 17.30 -6.76 31.83
CA LYS A 240 18.01 -7.96 32.27
C LYS A 240 19.29 -7.55 32.98
N SER A 241 19.54 -8.16 34.13
CA SER A 241 20.75 -7.94 34.92
C SER A 241 21.57 -9.23 35.01
N ILE A 242 22.89 -9.08 34.94
CA ILE A 242 23.87 -10.15 35.16
C ILE A 242 24.94 -9.69 36.15
N ALA A 243 25.54 -10.63 36.87
CA ALA A 243 26.71 -10.38 37.71
C ALA A 243 27.98 -10.77 36.94
N LEU A 244 28.95 -9.87 36.89
CA LEU A 244 30.27 -10.12 36.30
C LEU A 244 31.33 -10.00 37.38
N THR A 245 32.08 -11.07 37.61
CA THR A 245 33.18 -11.11 38.58
C THR A 245 34.51 -11.14 37.85
N VAL A 246 35.39 -10.18 38.17
CA VAL A 246 36.72 -10.08 37.55
C VAL A 246 37.76 -10.68 38.48
N TYR A 247 38.48 -11.70 38.01
CA TYR A 247 39.50 -12.41 38.77
C TYR A 247 40.87 -12.30 38.11
N CYS A 248 41.92 -12.63 38.86
CA CYS A 248 43.30 -12.62 38.39
C CYS A 248 43.86 -14.03 38.47
N GLU A 249 44.56 -14.48 37.44
CA GLU A 249 45.29 -15.73 37.49
C GLU A 249 46.63 -15.50 38.22
N TYR A 250 46.75 -16.07 39.42
CA TYR A 250 48.04 -16.12 40.10
C TYR A 250 48.87 -17.25 39.48
N PHE A 251 49.89 -16.89 38.68
CA PHE A 251 50.94 -17.83 38.32
C PHE A 251 51.84 -18.06 39.53
N HIS A 252 51.66 -19.20 40.19
CA HIS A 252 52.65 -19.70 41.14
C HIS A 252 53.87 -20.15 40.32
N THR A 253 54.86 -19.28 40.16
CA THR A 253 56.18 -19.71 39.67
C THR A 253 56.77 -20.65 40.72
N PRO A 254 57.12 -21.90 40.40
CA PRO A 254 57.89 -22.72 41.33
C PRO A 254 59.23 -22.03 41.53
N LEU A 255 59.55 -21.67 42.78
CA LEU A 255 60.91 -21.27 43.15
C LEU A 255 61.80 -22.49 42.90
N HIS A 256 62.76 -22.32 41.99
CA HIS A 256 63.71 -23.35 41.58
C HIS A 256 64.95 -23.37 42.45
#